data_AF-A0A9D9STN0-F1
#
_entry.id   AF-A0A9D9STN0-F1
#
_cell.length_a   1.000
_cell.length_b   1.000
_cell.length_c   1.000
_cell.angle_alpha   90.00
_cell.angle_beta   90.00
_cell.angle_gamma   90.00
#
_symmetry.space_group_name_H-M   'P 1'
#
loop_
_entity.id
_entity.type
_entity.pdbx_description
1 polymer ?
#
loop_
_entity_poly.entity_id
_entity_poly.type
_entity_poly.pdbx_seq_one_letter_code
_entity_poly.pdbx_strand_id
1 'polypeptide(L)'
;MSWDFSTEPEFAAELAWIREYIDSRILALEIAGEGLNQRQLDALWQPFKDEVRARGLWAPHLPPEHGGSGMGQVRLALMHEVLGRSTLAPEIFGCQAPDSGNAELLAAGANEAQRKRWLEPLLAGRVRSSFALTEPHNSGSDPTGITTRCEREADEWVLNGHKWFASNASVSDFMIVMAVTDPAAPAHRRAAMLVVPCRHPGVRLLRDAGSMHHPTGGAPGELLERIGGHTEVVFENCRVPLDHMIGAPGDGFVLAQKRLGGGRIHHAMRCIGQAGRAFEMMCERAVSRSTRGKPLGKQQMIQDMIAESCAELEMNRLLVLHAAWTMDQAGDHSELARQQIAMVKFVVPRTLLGIIDRAIQVHGALGYTTDMPLEEMYRLARALRIADGADEVHKQTVARAVLTHVTAVSEPSEYLPTRRRRAAELYGERVAAIRATIA
;
A
#
# COMPACT_ATOMS: atom_id res chain seq x y z
N MET A 1 -6.14 3.07 30.97
CA MET A 1 -5.16 2.33 30.15
C MET A 1 -3.84 3.06 30.23
N SER A 2 -2.79 2.40 30.72
CA SER A 2 -1.42 2.85 30.47
C SER A 2 -1.05 2.49 29.03
N TRP A 3 -0.39 3.40 28.33
CA TRP A 3 0.18 3.10 27.01
C TRP A 3 1.32 2.08 27.19
N ASP A 4 1.27 1.00 26.43
CA ASP A 4 2.29 -0.03 26.37
C ASP A 4 2.67 -0.27 24.91
N PHE A 5 3.97 -0.31 24.65
CA PHE A 5 4.55 -0.53 23.31
C PHE A 5 5.02 -1.98 23.14
N SER A 6 4.79 -2.85 24.13
CA SER A 6 5.09 -4.26 24.04
C SER A 6 4.16 -4.97 23.03
N THR A 7 4.69 -5.99 22.38
CA THR A 7 3.88 -6.95 21.61
C THR A 7 3.52 -8.09 22.53
N GLU A 8 2.28 -8.60 22.42
CA GLU A 8 1.84 -9.76 23.17
C GLU A 8 2.83 -10.93 23.00
N PRO A 9 3.30 -11.57 24.10
CA PRO A 9 4.42 -12.52 24.04
C PRO A 9 4.22 -13.68 23.05
N GLU A 10 3.01 -14.21 22.95
CA GLU A 10 2.68 -15.29 22.01
C GLU A 10 2.81 -14.84 20.56
N PHE A 11 2.31 -13.65 20.24
CA PHE A 11 2.43 -13.09 18.90
C PHE A 11 3.86 -12.64 18.58
N ALA A 12 4.62 -12.17 19.58
CA ALA A 12 6.03 -11.85 19.43
C ALA A 12 6.86 -13.09 19.04
N ALA A 13 6.54 -14.27 19.58
CA ALA A 13 7.17 -15.53 19.18
C ALA A 13 6.83 -15.89 17.72
N GLU A 14 5.59 -15.66 17.29
CA GLU A 14 5.17 -15.86 15.89
C GLU A 14 5.91 -14.90 14.94
N LEU A 15 6.01 -13.62 15.29
CA LEU A 15 6.77 -12.62 14.52
C LEU A 15 8.26 -12.99 14.42
N ALA A 16 8.85 -13.51 15.50
CA ALA A 16 10.23 -14.00 15.49
C ALA A 16 10.40 -15.19 14.55
N TRP A 17 9.45 -16.13 14.54
CA TRP A 17 9.44 -17.23 13.57
C TRP A 17 9.32 -16.72 12.13
N ILE A 18 8.39 -15.79 11.84
CA ILE A 18 8.22 -15.20 10.51
C ILE A 18 9.51 -14.51 10.06
N ARG A 19 10.18 -13.77 10.95
CA ARG A 19 11.43 -13.07 10.65
C ARG A 19 12.53 -14.06 10.29
N GLU A 20 12.75 -15.07 11.12
CA GLU A 20 13.75 -16.11 10.86
C GLU A 20 13.45 -16.86 9.56
N TYR A 21 12.18 -17.19 9.31
CA TYR A 21 11.76 -17.87 8.09
C TYR A 21 12.01 -17.00 6.84
N ILE A 22 11.79 -15.69 6.93
CA ILE A 22 12.11 -14.79 5.82
C ILE A 22 13.62 -14.71 5.61
N ASP A 23 14.37 -14.38 6.66
CA ASP A 23 15.79 -14.08 6.56
C ASP A 23 16.61 -15.31 6.14
N SER A 24 16.27 -16.50 6.65
CA SER A 24 17.00 -17.74 6.37
C SER A 24 16.52 -18.49 5.12
N ARG A 25 15.25 -18.33 4.72
CA ARG A 25 14.64 -19.13 3.63
C ARG A 25 14.12 -18.28 2.48
N ILE A 26 13.24 -17.30 2.74
CA ILE A 26 12.56 -16.57 1.65
C ILE A 26 13.53 -15.65 0.90
N LEU A 27 14.46 -14.97 1.59
CA LEU A 27 15.45 -14.13 0.90
C LEU A 27 16.36 -14.95 -0.03
N ALA A 28 16.74 -16.16 0.35
CA ALA A 28 17.48 -17.07 -0.52
C ALA A 28 16.63 -17.53 -1.72
N LEU A 29 15.32 -17.70 -1.50
CA LEU A 29 14.35 -18.11 -2.52
C LEU A 29 14.16 -17.03 -3.61
N GLU A 30 14.29 -15.75 -3.27
CA GLU A 30 14.27 -14.64 -4.24
C GLU A 30 15.36 -14.85 -5.31
N ILE A 31 16.58 -15.17 -4.89
CA ILE A 31 17.73 -15.42 -5.77
C ILE A 31 17.57 -16.75 -6.52
N ALA A 32 17.13 -17.81 -5.83
CA ALA A 32 16.94 -19.13 -6.44
C ALA A 32 15.89 -19.14 -7.57
N GLY A 33 14.96 -18.17 -7.56
CA GLY A 33 13.94 -18.00 -8.58
C GLY A 33 14.38 -17.22 -9.82
N GLU A 34 15.60 -16.67 -9.85
CA GLU A 34 16.08 -15.91 -11.00
C GLU A 34 16.06 -16.72 -12.30
N GLY A 35 15.61 -16.09 -13.39
CA GLY A 35 15.48 -16.74 -14.70
C GLY A 35 14.29 -17.70 -14.86
N LEU A 36 13.53 -18.00 -13.79
CA LEU A 36 12.35 -18.86 -13.88
C LEU A 36 11.12 -18.09 -14.42
N ASN A 37 10.28 -18.79 -15.18
CA ASN A 37 8.98 -18.28 -15.58
C ASN A 37 7.95 -18.40 -14.45
N GLN A 38 6.76 -17.79 -14.60
CA GLN A 38 5.78 -17.76 -13.52
C GLN A 38 5.33 -19.14 -13.04
N ARG A 39 5.12 -20.11 -13.94
CA ARG A 39 4.68 -21.46 -13.53
C ARG A 39 5.76 -22.18 -12.73
N GLN A 40 7.03 -21.98 -13.09
CA GLN A 40 8.16 -22.53 -12.34
C GLN A 40 8.31 -21.86 -10.98
N LEU A 41 8.14 -20.55 -10.89
CA LEU A 41 8.12 -19.82 -9.61
C LEU A 41 6.97 -20.30 -8.70
N ASP A 42 5.78 -20.50 -9.27
CA ASP A 42 4.64 -21.01 -8.52
C ASP A 42 4.94 -22.39 -7.92
N ALA A 43 5.53 -23.29 -8.71
CA ALA A 43 5.95 -24.60 -8.24
C ALA A 43 7.06 -24.51 -7.18
N LEU A 44 8.03 -23.60 -7.35
CA LEU A 44 9.13 -23.39 -6.42
C LEU A 44 8.65 -22.89 -5.05
N TRP A 45 7.66 -21.99 -5.04
CA TRP A 45 7.17 -21.36 -3.81
C TRP A 45 6.01 -22.12 -3.15
N GLN A 46 5.35 -23.05 -3.85
CA GLN A 46 4.20 -23.79 -3.33
C GLN A 46 4.45 -24.48 -1.98
N PRO A 47 5.57 -25.20 -1.75
CA PRO A 47 5.83 -25.82 -0.45
C PRO A 47 5.88 -24.80 0.70
N PHE A 48 6.42 -23.60 0.44
CA PHE A 48 6.50 -22.52 1.43
C PHE A 48 5.11 -21.97 1.77
N LYS A 49 4.22 -21.86 0.77
CA LYS A 49 2.81 -21.50 0.99
C LYS A 49 2.11 -22.54 1.86
N ASP A 50 2.39 -23.82 1.64
CA ASP A 50 1.80 -24.92 2.42
C ASP A 50 2.29 -24.94 3.88
N GLU A 51 3.58 -24.66 4.12
CA GLU A 51 4.13 -24.48 5.47
C GLU A 51 3.44 -23.32 6.22
N VAL A 52 3.22 -22.19 5.55
CA VAL A 52 2.54 -21.02 6.11
C VAL A 52 1.06 -21.29 6.39
N ARG A 53 0.36 -22.01 5.48
CA ARG A 53 -1.02 -22.47 5.71
C ARG A 53 -1.12 -23.40 6.90
N ALA A 54 -0.19 -24.34 7.06
CA ALA A 54 -0.17 -25.26 8.19
C ALA A 54 0.00 -24.55 9.55
N ARG A 55 0.60 -23.35 9.57
CA ARG A 55 0.69 -22.47 10.75
C ARG A 55 -0.50 -21.51 10.92
N GLY A 56 -1.47 -21.50 10.01
CA GLY A 56 -2.62 -20.57 10.09
C GLY A 56 -2.29 -19.12 9.78
N LEU A 57 -1.16 -18.86 9.12
CA LEU A 57 -0.66 -17.51 8.80
C LEU A 57 -1.03 -17.06 7.37
N TRP A 58 -1.87 -17.82 6.68
CA TRP A 58 -2.27 -17.55 5.29
C TRP A 58 -3.47 -16.59 5.23
N ALA A 59 -3.39 -15.59 4.34
CA ALA A 59 -4.42 -14.58 4.11
C ALA A 59 -4.99 -13.89 5.39
N PRO A 60 -4.16 -13.43 6.34
CA PRO A 60 -4.60 -12.82 7.61
C PRO A 60 -5.34 -11.48 7.49
N HIS A 61 -5.33 -10.85 6.30
CA HIS A 61 -5.91 -9.54 6.07
C HIS A 61 -7.45 -9.56 6.00
N LEU A 62 -8.06 -10.71 5.70
CA LEU A 62 -9.52 -10.88 5.74
C LEU A 62 -9.98 -11.60 7.00
N PRO A 63 -11.16 -11.23 7.55
CA PRO A 63 -11.71 -11.90 8.71
C PRO A 63 -12.29 -13.29 8.36
N PRO A 64 -12.53 -14.17 9.36
CA PRO A 64 -12.99 -15.54 9.14
C PRO A 64 -14.30 -15.66 8.36
N GLU A 65 -15.25 -14.76 8.57
CA GLU A 65 -16.51 -14.70 7.80
C GLU A 65 -16.29 -14.42 6.30
N HIS A 66 -15.08 -14.04 5.91
CA HIS A 66 -14.69 -13.80 4.52
C HIS A 66 -13.67 -14.82 4.01
N GLY A 67 -13.30 -15.81 4.81
CA GLY A 67 -12.41 -16.91 4.43
C GLY A 67 -10.92 -16.68 4.72
N GLY A 68 -10.56 -15.57 5.38
CA GLY A 68 -9.20 -15.34 5.89
C GLY A 68 -9.04 -15.74 7.35
N SER A 69 -7.83 -15.66 7.91
CA SER A 69 -7.61 -15.99 9.33
C SER A 69 -7.92 -14.84 10.31
N GLY A 70 -7.99 -13.60 9.82
CA GLY A 70 -8.40 -12.40 10.57
C GLY A 70 -7.56 -12.09 11.81
N MET A 71 -6.53 -11.25 11.67
CA MET A 71 -5.66 -10.90 12.80
C MET A 71 -5.96 -9.54 13.47
N GLY A 72 -6.85 -8.73 12.89
CA GLY A 72 -6.96 -7.31 13.23
C GLY A 72 -5.78 -6.49 12.67
N GLN A 73 -5.94 -5.18 12.55
CA GLN A 73 -5.03 -4.31 11.83
C GLN A 73 -3.70 -4.12 12.57
N VAL A 74 -3.68 -4.04 13.91
CA VAL A 74 -2.40 -3.88 14.65
C VAL A 74 -1.51 -5.10 14.50
N ARG A 75 -2.06 -6.32 14.69
CA ARG A 75 -1.29 -7.55 14.48
C ARG A 75 -0.88 -7.72 13.02
N LEU A 76 -1.78 -7.37 12.09
CA LEU A 76 -1.46 -7.37 10.66
C LEU A 76 -0.34 -6.36 10.32
N ALA A 77 -0.30 -5.19 10.97
CA ALA A 77 0.77 -4.21 10.78
C ALA A 77 2.13 -4.74 11.25
N LEU A 78 2.19 -5.34 12.44
CA LEU A 78 3.39 -5.98 12.96
C LEU A 78 3.85 -7.14 12.08
N MET A 79 2.92 -7.95 11.57
CA MET A 79 3.23 -9.02 10.63
C MET A 79 3.77 -8.46 9.31
N HIS A 80 3.08 -7.49 8.70
CA HIS A 80 3.50 -6.88 7.45
C HIS A 80 4.82 -6.10 7.55
N GLU A 81 5.15 -5.55 8.72
CA GLU A 81 6.47 -5.00 9.01
C GLU A 81 7.55 -6.08 8.82
N VAL A 82 7.34 -7.30 9.31
CA VAL A 82 8.29 -8.39 9.09
C VAL A 82 8.25 -8.89 7.64
N LEU A 83 7.06 -9.06 7.06
CA LEU A 83 6.92 -9.48 5.65
C LEU A 83 7.57 -8.49 4.67
N GLY A 84 7.56 -7.19 4.99
CA GLY A 84 8.11 -6.12 4.14
C GLY A 84 9.62 -6.20 3.90
N ARG A 85 10.33 -7.06 4.61
CA ARG A 85 11.76 -7.36 4.37
C ARG A 85 11.99 -8.00 3.00
N SER A 86 10.98 -8.65 2.42
CA SER A 86 11.04 -9.40 1.16
C SER A 86 9.88 -8.99 0.24
N THR A 87 10.14 -8.81 -1.06
CA THR A 87 9.07 -8.56 -2.04
C THR A 87 8.26 -9.83 -2.31
N LEU A 88 8.85 -11.00 -2.08
CA LEU A 88 8.24 -12.32 -2.23
C LEU A 88 7.39 -12.73 -1.03
N ALA A 89 7.77 -12.36 0.20
CA ALA A 89 7.06 -12.82 1.39
C ALA A 89 5.53 -12.59 1.35
N PRO A 90 4.99 -11.44 0.91
CA PRO A 90 3.54 -11.28 0.79
C PRO A 90 2.84 -12.34 -0.08
N GLU A 91 3.47 -12.84 -1.15
CA GLU A 91 2.94 -13.90 -2.01
C GLU A 91 2.91 -15.25 -1.28
N ILE A 92 3.93 -15.54 -0.47
CA ILE A 92 4.01 -16.79 0.32
C ILE A 92 2.97 -16.80 1.45
N PHE A 93 2.59 -15.62 1.95
CA PHE A 93 1.60 -15.46 3.02
C PHE A 93 0.18 -15.14 2.53
N GLY A 94 -0.03 -15.08 1.21
CA GLY A 94 -1.36 -14.84 0.63
C GLY A 94 -1.90 -13.43 0.88
N CYS A 95 -1.00 -12.43 0.98
CA CYS A 95 -1.32 -11.02 1.23
C CYS A 95 -0.66 -10.07 0.21
N GLN A 96 -0.26 -10.57 -0.97
CA GLN A 96 0.31 -9.75 -2.03
C GLN A 96 -0.72 -8.81 -2.65
N ALA A 97 -0.25 -7.69 -3.19
CA ALA A 97 -1.04 -6.87 -4.12
C ALA A 97 -0.86 -7.42 -5.56
N PRO A 98 -1.87 -7.30 -6.44
CA PRO A 98 -3.17 -6.66 -6.23
C PRO A 98 -4.24 -7.57 -5.59
N ASP A 99 -3.93 -8.85 -5.34
CA ASP A 99 -4.90 -9.87 -4.96
C ASP A 99 -5.58 -9.60 -3.61
N SER A 100 -4.84 -9.21 -2.58
CA SER A 100 -5.39 -8.89 -1.25
C SER A 100 -6.47 -7.79 -1.32
N GLY A 101 -6.19 -6.67 -2.00
CA GLY A 101 -7.18 -5.61 -2.17
C GLY A 101 -8.38 -6.03 -3.02
N ASN A 102 -8.17 -6.89 -4.03
CA ASN A 102 -9.25 -7.44 -4.83
C ASN A 102 -10.11 -8.43 -4.03
N ALA A 103 -9.51 -9.18 -3.11
CA ALA A 103 -10.20 -10.05 -2.17
C ALA A 103 -11.07 -9.24 -1.20
N GLU A 104 -10.58 -8.11 -0.67
CA GLU A 104 -11.37 -7.16 0.13
C GLU A 104 -12.56 -6.57 -0.63
N LEU A 105 -12.34 -6.18 -1.90
CA LEU A 105 -13.39 -5.65 -2.76
C LEU A 105 -14.50 -6.68 -2.96
N LEU A 106 -14.12 -7.91 -3.36
CA LEU A 106 -15.06 -9.02 -3.53
C LEU A 106 -15.74 -9.35 -2.20
N ALA A 107 -15.01 -9.36 -1.09
CA ALA A 107 -15.60 -9.63 0.22
C ALA A 107 -16.70 -8.61 0.57
N ALA A 108 -16.48 -7.35 0.21
CA ALA A 108 -17.38 -6.26 0.54
C ALA A 108 -18.54 -6.04 -0.43
N GLY A 109 -18.50 -6.58 -1.64
CA GLY A 109 -19.48 -6.29 -2.70
C GLY A 109 -20.00 -7.49 -3.48
N ALA A 110 -19.34 -8.65 -3.42
CA ALA A 110 -19.76 -9.84 -4.16
C ALA A 110 -20.91 -10.56 -3.45
N ASN A 111 -21.89 -11.03 -4.23
CA ASN A 111 -22.91 -11.94 -3.75
C ASN A 111 -22.34 -13.36 -3.53
N GLU A 112 -23.14 -14.28 -2.98
CA GLU A 112 -22.68 -15.63 -2.65
C GLU A 112 -22.14 -16.41 -3.87
N ALA A 113 -22.81 -16.33 -5.02
CA ALA A 113 -22.38 -17.02 -6.24
C ALA A 113 -21.04 -16.47 -6.75
N GLN A 114 -20.87 -15.14 -6.71
CA GLN A 114 -19.61 -14.48 -7.07
C GLN A 114 -18.49 -14.79 -6.07
N ARG A 115 -18.80 -14.89 -4.77
CA ARG A 115 -17.82 -15.28 -3.75
C ARG A 115 -17.27 -16.69 -4.01
N LYS A 116 -18.15 -17.65 -4.26
CA LYS A 116 -17.77 -19.02 -4.64
C LYS A 116 -16.95 -19.07 -5.93
N ARG A 117 -17.33 -18.25 -6.92
CA ARG A 117 -16.69 -18.23 -8.24
C ARG A 117 -15.32 -17.53 -8.24
N TRP A 118 -15.16 -16.45 -7.46
CA TRP A 118 -14.00 -15.56 -7.58
C TRP A 118 -13.22 -15.39 -6.28
N LEU A 119 -13.89 -15.15 -5.15
CA LEU A 119 -13.21 -14.89 -3.88
C LEU A 119 -12.56 -16.14 -3.29
N GLU A 120 -13.29 -17.25 -3.22
CA GLU A 120 -12.78 -18.49 -2.62
C GLU A 120 -11.56 -19.06 -3.39
N PRO A 121 -11.55 -19.12 -4.73
CA PRO A 121 -10.35 -19.54 -5.45
C PRO A 121 -9.18 -18.57 -5.29
N LEU A 122 -9.45 -17.26 -5.21
CA LEU A 122 -8.43 -16.24 -5.01
C LEU A 122 -7.79 -16.39 -3.63
N LEU A 123 -8.58 -16.57 -2.57
CA LEU A 123 -8.09 -16.81 -1.21
C LEU A 123 -7.41 -18.17 -1.07
N ALA A 124 -7.81 -19.18 -1.84
CA ALA A 124 -7.09 -20.44 -1.90
C ALA A 124 -5.74 -20.33 -2.63
N GLY A 125 -5.44 -19.19 -3.28
CA GLY A 125 -4.26 -19.02 -4.13
C GLY A 125 -4.28 -19.86 -5.40
N ARG A 126 -5.48 -20.27 -5.85
CA ARG A 126 -5.68 -21.09 -7.07
C ARG A 126 -5.82 -20.25 -8.34
N VAL A 127 -6.18 -18.99 -8.19
CA VAL A 127 -6.29 -18.01 -9.28
C VAL A 127 -5.63 -16.70 -8.86
N ARG A 128 -5.29 -15.88 -9.84
CA ARG A 128 -4.77 -14.52 -9.67
C ARG A 128 -5.71 -13.50 -10.25
N SER A 129 -5.67 -12.31 -9.68
CA SER A 129 -6.49 -11.20 -10.09
C SER A 129 -5.65 -9.98 -10.47
N SER A 130 -6.26 -9.04 -11.17
CA SER A 130 -5.68 -7.72 -11.42
C SER A 130 -6.75 -6.65 -11.23
N PHE A 131 -6.34 -5.39 -11.12
CA PHE A 131 -7.26 -4.27 -10.95
C PHE A 131 -7.04 -3.25 -12.07
N ALA A 132 -8.08 -3.00 -12.85
CA ALA A 132 -8.04 -2.14 -14.03
C ALA A 132 -8.89 -0.87 -13.78
N LEU A 133 -8.23 0.16 -13.25
CA LEU A 133 -8.83 1.47 -12.98
C LEU A 133 -8.28 2.54 -13.91
N THR A 134 -6.96 2.70 -13.92
CA THR A 134 -6.27 3.81 -14.57
C THR A 134 -6.39 3.74 -16.10
N GLU A 135 -6.55 4.89 -16.73
CA GLU A 135 -6.63 5.05 -18.18
C GLU A 135 -5.49 5.94 -18.67
N PRO A 136 -4.90 5.68 -19.85
CA PRO A 136 -3.75 6.44 -20.33
C PRO A 136 -4.09 7.86 -20.77
N HIS A 137 -5.35 8.12 -21.13
CA HIS A 137 -5.79 9.41 -21.67
C HIS A 137 -6.37 10.37 -20.63
N ASN A 138 -6.52 9.93 -19.37
CA ASN A 138 -7.17 10.66 -18.29
C ASN A 138 -6.27 10.77 -17.06
N SER A 139 -6.59 11.70 -16.15
CA SER A 139 -5.87 11.84 -14.88
C SER A 139 -6.16 10.65 -13.95
N GLY A 140 -5.18 9.77 -13.76
CA GLY A 140 -5.33 8.63 -12.83
C GLY A 140 -5.56 9.04 -11.37
N SER A 141 -5.13 10.24 -10.98
CA SER A 141 -5.34 10.80 -9.64
C SER A 141 -6.79 11.22 -9.38
N ASP A 142 -7.57 11.48 -10.43
CA ASP A 142 -8.99 11.77 -10.36
C ASP A 142 -9.80 10.71 -11.13
N PRO A 143 -10.21 9.62 -10.45
CA PRO A 143 -10.97 8.55 -11.09
C PRO A 143 -12.38 8.96 -11.51
N THR A 144 -12.85 10.18 -11.21
CA THR A 144 -14.14 10.69 -11.73
C THR A 144 -14.11 10.98 -13.24
N GLY A 145 -12.91 11.13 -13.81
CA GLY A 145 -12.69 11.38 -15.23
C GLY A 145 -12.55 10.13 -16.11
N ILE A 146 -12.72 8.91 -15.58
CA ILE A 146 -12.61 7.69 -16.40
C ILE A 146 -13.67 7.65 -17.51
N THR A 147 -13.34 7.06 -18.65
CA THR A 147 -14.19 7.02 -19.85
C THR A 147 -14.48 5.61 -20.37
N THR A 148 -13.83 4.56 -19.84
CA THR A 148 -14.19 3.17 -20.16
C THR A 148 -15.68 2.97 -19.85
N ARG A 149 -16.47 2.60 -20.86
CA ARG A 149 -17.92 2.44 -20.75
C ARG A 149 -18.31 0.98 -20.59
N CYS A 150 -19.41 0.76 -19.88
CA CYS A 150 -20.04 -0.52 -19.69
C CYS A 150 -21.54 -0.34 -19.86
N GLU A 151 -22.07 -0.75 -21.00
CA GLU A 151 -23.48 -0.57 -21.38
C GLU A 151 -24.23 -1.90 -21.29
N ARG A 152 -25.50 -1.85 -20.89
CA ARG A 152 -26.33 -3.05 -20.87
C ARG A 152 -26.93 -3.28 -22.24
N GLU A 153 -26.68 -4.44 -22.82
CA GLU A 153 -27.35 -4.91 -24.03
C GLU A 153 -27.96 -6.28 -23.74
N ALA A 154 -29.29 -6.35 -23.74
CA ALA A 154 -30.05 -7.55 -23.36
C ALA A 154 -29.63 -8.12 -21.98
N ASP A 155 -29.04 -9.31 -21.98
CA ASP A 155 -28.57 -10.10 -20.82
C ASP A 155 -27.04 -10.04 -20.63
N GLU A 156 -26.38 -9.05 -21.25
CA GLU A 156 -24.94 -8.84 -21.15
C GLU A 156 -24.57 -7.38 -20.85
N TRP A 157 -23.38 -7.21 -20.28
CA TRP A 157 -22.65 -5.95 -20.18
C TRP A 157 -21.62 -5.89 -21.31
N VAL A 158 -21.62 -4.79 -22.06
CA VAL A 158 -20.70 -4.55 -23.17
C VAL A 158 -19.70 -3.47 -22.78
N LEU A 159 -18.42 -3.86 -22.68
CA LEU A 159 -17.33 -2.98 -22.26
C LEU A 159 -16.54 -2.49 -23.46
N ASN A 160 -16.28 -1.18 -23.48
CA ASN A 160 -15.41 -0.51 -24.44
C ASN A 160 -14.52 0.50 -23.71
N GLY A 161 -13.21 0.41 -23.89
CA GLY A 161 -12.27 1.36 -23.28
C GLY A 161 -10.82 0.92 -23.29
N HIS A 162 -9.97 1.73 -22.67
CA HIS A 162 -8.52 1.57 -22.67
C HIS A 162 -7.97 1.80 -21.26
N LYS A 163 -7.46 0.73 -20.63
CA LYS A 163 -6.83 0.73 -19.31
C LYS A 163 -5.33 0.53 -19.43
N TRP A 164 -4.58 1.01 -18.44
CA TRP A 164 -3.15 0.72 -18.30
C TRP A 164 -2.75 0.62 -16.84
N PHE A 165 -1.54 0.11 -16.58
CA PHE A 165 -1.08 -0.24 -15.23
C PHE A 165 -2.01 -1.25 -14.52
N ALA A 166 -2.67 -2.13 -15.28
CA ALA A 166 -3.36 -3.29 -14.73
C ALA A 166 -2.31 -4.32 -14.28
N SER A 167 -1.80 -4.15 -13.07
CA SER A 167 -0.66 -4.91 -12.56
C SER A 167 -0.94 -6.41 -12.60
N ASN A 168 -0.01 -7.16 -13.19
CA ASN A 168 -0.04 -8.61 -13.41
C ASN A 168 -1.15 -9.13 -14.34
N ALA A 169 -1.93 -8.31 -15.07
CA ALA A 169 -3.04 -8.83 -15.89
C ALA A 169 -2.59 -9.84 -16.97
N SER A 170 -1.34 -9.77 -17.43
CA SER A 170 -0.74 -10.78 -18.32
C SER A 170 -0.65 -12.18 -17.70
N VAL A 171 -0.61 -12.31 -16.38
CA VAL A 171 -0.59 -13.60 -15.64
C VAL A 171 -1.79 -13.81 -14.71
N SER A 172 -2.73 -12.88 -14.66
CA SER A 172 -3.97 -13.02 -13.88
C SER A 172 -5.04 -13.78 -14.66
N ASP A 173 -5.88 -14.51 -13.94
CA ASP A 173 -7.05 -15.19 -14.50
C ASP A 173 -8.19 -14.21 -14.80
N PHE A 174 -8.36 -13.21 -13.94
CA PHE A 174 -9.37 -12.16 -14.13
C PHE A 174 -8.90 -10.77 -13.69
N MET A 175 -9.59 -9.75 -14.19
CA MET A 175 -9.48 -8.36 -13.75
C MET A 175 -10.77 -7.93 -13.07
N ILE A 176 -10.64 -7.09 -12.04
CA ILE A 176 -11.75 -6.24 -11.59
C ILE A 176 -11.60 -4.91 -12.32
N VAL A 177 -12.58 -4.59 -13.18
CA VAL A 177 -12.56 -3.42 -14.07
C VAL A 177 -13.55 -2.38 -13.55
N MET A 178 -13.07 -1.14 -13.39
CA MET A 178 -13.94 0.00 -13.11
C MET A 178 -14.35 0.68 -14.42
N ALA A 179 -15.65 0.78 -14.67
CA ALA A 179 -16.22 1.33 -15.90
C ALA A 179 -17.46 2.19 -15.61
N VAL A 180 -17.69 3.20 -16.45
CA VAL A 180 -18.87 4.08 -16.41
C VAL A 180 -20.08 3.32 -16.93
N THR A 181 -21.10 3.20 -16.07
CA THR A 181 -22.40 2.59 -16.39
C THR A 181 -23.52 3.61 -16.55
N ASP A 182 -23.38 4.79 -15.94
CA ASP A 182 -24.33 5.90 -16.07
C ASP A 182 -23.56 7.24 -16.14
N PRO A 183 -23.35 7.82 -17.33
CA PRO A 183 -22.64 9.09 -17.47
C PRO A 183 -23.43 10.30 -16.94
N ALA A 184 -24.75 10.20 -16.78
CA ALA A 184 -25.62 11.28 -16.33
C ALA A 184 -25.72 11.37 -14.80
N ALA A 185 -25.39 10.29 -14.07
CA ALA A 185 -25.36 10.27 -12.62
C ALA A 185 -24.35 11.27 -12.00
N PRO A 186 -24.47 11.60 -10.70
CA PRO A 186 -23.45 12.35 -9.97
C PRO A 186 -22.07 11.67 -10.09
N ALA A 187 -20.98 12.45 -10.15
CA ALA A 187 -19.63 11.97 -10.49
C ALA A 187 -19.21 10.65 -9.78
N HIS A 188 -19.44 10.57 -8.46
CA HIS A 188 -19.10 9.39 -7.65
C HIS A 188 -20.11 8.22 -7.71
N ARG A 189 -21.15 8.33 -8.55
CA ARG A 189 -22.19 7.31 -8.78
C ARG A 189 -22.28 6.89 -10.26
N ARG A 190 -21.35 7.34 -11.11
CA ARG A 190 -21.35 7.03 -12.56
C ARG A 190 -20.82 5.65 -12.92
N ALA A 191 -20.00 5.07 -12.06
CA ALA A 191 -19.19 3.89 -12.36
C ALA A 191 -19.55 2.69 -11.49
N ALA A 192 -19.27 1.50 -12.01
CA ALA A 192 -19.44 0.21 -11.34
C ALA A 192 -18.14 -0.61 -11.41
N MET A 193 -18.13 -1.75 -10.71
CA MET A 193 -17.06 -2.75 -10.75
C MET A 193 -17.56 -4.03 -11.41
N LEU A 194 -16.77 -4.60 -12.32
CA LEU A 194 -17.09 -5.87 -12.97
C LEU A 194 -15.89 -6.81 -12.97
N VAL A 195 -16.13 -8.11 -12.78
CA VAL A 195 -15.13 -9.14 -13.03
C VAL A 195 -15.08 -9.47 -14.52
N VAL A 196 -13.91 -9.38 -15.13
CA VAL A 196 -13.69 -9.73 -16.54
C VAL A 196 -12.52 -10.72 -16.63
N PRO A 197 -12.71 -11.94 -17.17
CA PRO A 197 -11.61 -12.86 -17.39
C PRO A 197 -10.54 -12.24 -18.31
N CYS A 198 -9.26 -12.41 -18.00
CA CYS A 198 -8.17 -11.75 -18.73
C CYS A 198 -8.01 -12.22 -20.18
N ARG A 199 -8.56 -13.40 -20.49
CA ARG A 199 -8.55 -14.01 -21.83
C ARG A 199 -9.98 -14.20 -22.36
N HIS A 200 -10.81 -13.16 -22.21
CA HIS A 200 -12.19 -13.14 -22.67
C HIS A 200 -12.30 -12.51 -24.08
N PRO A 201 -13.22 -12.96 -24.97
CA PRO A 201 -13.47 -12.27 -26.24
C PRO A 201 -13.74 -10.77 -26.06
N GLY A 202 -13.08 -9.94 -26.86
CA GLY A 202 -13.11 -8.49 -26.75
C GLY A 202 -12.12 -7.90 -25.73
N VAL A 203 -11.34 -8.72 -25.02
CA VAL A 203 -10.19 -8.26 -24.21
C VAL A 203 -8.91 -8.42 -25.01
N ARG A 204 -8.13 -7.34 -25.11
CA ARG A 204 -6.81 -7.32 -25.75
C ARG A 204 -5.78 -6.82 -24.76
N LEU A 205 -4.90 -7.72 -24.32
CA LEU A 205 -3.70 -7.35 -23.56
C LEU A 205 -2.63 -6.90 -24.55
N LEU A 206 -2.33 -5.60 -24.59
CA LEU A 206 -1.48 -5.01 -25.62
C LEU A 206 0.00 -5.24 -25.36
N ARG A 207 0.45 -4.99 -24.13
CA ARG A 207 1.83 -5.13 -23.68
C ARG A 207 1.92 -4.98 -22.17
N ASP A 208 3.03 -5.37 -21.57
CA ASP A 208 3.40 -4.92 -20.22
C ASP A 208 4.23 -3.62 -20.30
N ALA A 209 3.75 -2.55 -19.67
CA ALA A 209 4.46 -1.29 -19.62
C ALA A 209 5.64 -1.38 -18.64
N GLY A 210 6.85 -1.09 -19.13
CA GLY A 210 8.02 -0.94 -18.28
C GLY A 210 7.84 0.22 -17.29
N SER A 211 8.17 -0.01 -16.03
CA SER A 211 8.12 0.99 -14.96
C SER A 211 9.51 1.13 -14.32
N MET A 212 9.70 2.11 -13.44
CA MET A 212 10.96 2.17 -12.68
C MET A 212 11.18 0.87 -11.90
N HIS A 213 10.16 0.32 -11.24
CA HIS A 213 10.30 -0.90 -10.43
C HIS A 213 10.48 -2.16 -11.28
N HIS A 214 9.84 -2.24 -12.44
CA HIS A 214 9.99 -3.34 -13.39
C HIS A 214 10.39 -2.75 -14.75
N PRO A 215 11.69 -2.45 -14.96
CA PRO A 215 12.17 -1.72 -16.15
C PRO A 215 12.04 -2.53 -17.44
N THR A 216 11.87 -3.84 -17.32
CA THR A 216 11.52 -4.74 -18.42
C THR A 216 10.06 -4.50 -18.82
N GLY A 217 9.85 -3.66 -19.84
CA GLY A 217 8.59 -3.58 -20.56
C GLY A 217 8.65 -4.37 -21.87
N GLY A 218 7.48 -4.57 -22.48
CA GLY A 218 7.35 -5.14 -23.81
C GLY A 218 6.99 -4.08 -24.86
N ALA A 219 7.39 -4.31 -26.11
CA ALA A 219 6.77 -3.68 -27.26
C ALA A 219 5.30 -4.12 -27.38
N PRO A 220 4.45 -3.42 -28.15
CA PRO A 220 3.11 -3.92 -28.48
C PRO A 220 3.17 -5.36 -29.02
N GLY A 221 2.43 -6.27 -28.38
CA GLY A 221 2.44 -7.72 -28.65
C GLY A 221 3.32 -8.53 -27.70
N GLU A 222 4.12 -7.90 -26.85
CA GLU A 222 5.00 -8.57 -25.89
C GLU A 222 4.44 -8.46 -24.46
N LEU A 223 4.11 -9.61 -23.88
CA LEU A 223 3.71 -9.73 -22.49
C LEU A 223 4.86 -10.32 -21.69
N LEU A 224 5.07 -9.83 -20.47
CA LEU A 224 6.09 -10.35 -19.57
C LEU A 224 5.74 -11.78 -19.12
N GLU A 225 4.44 -12.11 -19.05
CA GLU A 225 3.91 -13.39 -18.59
C GLU A 225 4.54 -13.87 -17.25
N ARG A 226 4.89 -12.90 -16.40
CA ARG A 226 5.42 -13.07 -15.05
C ARG A 226 4.91 -11.94 -14.15
N ILE A 227 4.82 -12.23 -12.85
CA ILE A 227 4.59 -11.20 -11.83
C ILE A 227 5.62 -10.08 -11.98
N GLY A 228 5.14 -8.84 -11.88
CA GLY A 228 5.91 -7.62 -12.13
C GLY A 228 5.46 -6.87 -13.39
N GLY A 229 4.62 -7.49 -14.22
CA GLY A 229 4.02 -6.84 -15.38
C GLY A 229 3.02 -5.75 -15.00
N HIS A 230 2.93 -4.69 -15.81
CA HIS A 230 1.92 -3.64 -15.68
C HIS A 230 1.18 -3.49 -17.01
N THR A 231 0.13 -4.28 -17.19
CA THR A 231 -0.43 -4.52 -18.52
C THR A 231 -1.29 -3.34 -19.00
N GLU A 232 -1.13 -3.00 -20.28
CA GLU A 232 -2.01 -2.12 -21.05
C GLU A 232 -3.11 -2.99 -21.70
N VAL A 233 -4.37 -2.62 -21.47
CA VAL A 233 -5.54 -3.46 -21.77
C VAL A 233 -6.58 -2.65 -22.53
N VAL A 234 -7.00 -3.16 -23.68
CA VAL A 234 -8.11 -2.62 -24.46
C VAL A 234 -9.31 -3.55 -24.40
N PHE A 235 -10.49 -2.96 -24.19
CA PHE A 235 -11.77 -3.62 -24.29
C PHE A 235 -12.45 -3.14 -25.59
N GLU A 236 -12.72 -4.06 -26.51
CA GLU A 236 -13.38 -3.85 -27.80
C GLU A 236 -14.60 -4.75 -27.87
N ASN A 237 -15.78 -4.19 -27.60
CA ASN A 237 -17.05 -4.92 -27.52
C ASN A 237 -16.96 -6.18 -26.65
N CYS A 238 -16.29 -6.06 -25.50
CA CYS A 238 -16.14 -7.15 -24.54
C CYS A 238 -17.48 -7.41 -23.84
N ARG A 239 -18.15 -8.50 -24.18
CA ARG A 239 -19.50 -8.84 -23.67
C ARG A 239 -19.40 -9.84 -22.52
N VAL A 240 -19.85 -9.47 -21.31
CA VAL A 240 -19.89 -10.38 -20.15
C VAL A 240 -21.30 -10.51 -19.58
N PRO A 241 -21.69 -11.66 -19.03
CA PRO A 241 -23.02 -11.82 -18.43
C PRO A 241 -23.32 -10.83 -17.30
N LEU A 242 -24.61 -10.55 -17.06
CA LEU A 242 -25.01 -9.55 -16.04
C LEU A 242 -24.47 -9.84 -14.62
N ASP A 243 -24.29 -11.12 -14.28
CA ASP A 243 -23.79 -11.57 -12.97
C ASP A 243 -22.29 -11.33 -12.77
N HIS A 244 -21.59 -10.71 -13.73
CA HIS A 244 -20.20 -10.26 -13.57
C HIS A 244 -20.07 -8.92 -12.84
N MET A 245 -21.17 -8.15 -12.68
CA MET A 245 -21.14 -6.90 -11.94
C MET A 245 -21.12 -7.12 -10.42
N ILE A 246 -20.16 -6.49 -9.75
CA ILE A 246 -20.01 -6.54 -8.29
C ILE A 246 -20.82 -5.37 -7.68
N GLY A 247 -21.70 -5.67 -6.74
CA GLY A 247 -22.64 -4.68 -6.20
C GLY A 247 -23.65 -4.20 -7.24
N ALA A 248 -24.12 -2.96 -7.10
CA ALA A 248 -25.05 -2.34 -8.03
C ALA A 248 -24.35 -1.31 -8.96
N PRO A 249 -24.97 -0.95 -10.10
CA PRO A 249 -24.55 0.22 -10.86
C PRO A 249 -24.40 1.46 -9.96
N GLY A 250 -23.26 2.16 -10.09
CA GLY A 250 -22.94 3.34 -9.30
C GLY A 250 -22.21 3.07 -7.97
N ASP A 251 -21.98 1.82 -7.59
CA ASP A 251 -21.21 1.47 -6.39
C ASP A 251 -19.68 1.48 -6.59
N GLY A 252 -19.22 1.75 -7.82
CA GLY A 252 -17.81 1.61 -8.19
C GLY A 252 -16.84 2.42 -7.32
N PHE A 253 -17.16 3.68 -6.99
CA PHE A 253 -16.29 4.50 -6.14
C PHE A 253 -16.23 4.00 -4.70
N VAL A 254 -17.36 3.54 -4.15
CA VAL A 254 -17.41 3.01 -2.78
C VAL A 254 -16.56 1.74 -2.70
N LEU A 255 -16.75 0.81 -3.64
CA LEU A 255 -15.97 -0.42 -3.72
C LEU A 255 -14.47 -0.15 -3.97
N ALA A 256 -14.14 0.83 -4.82
CA ALA A 256 -12.75 1.27 -5.02
C ALA A 256 -12.12 1.78 -3.72
N GLN A 257 -12.84 2.57 -2.91
CA GLN A 257 -12.31 3.05 -1.63
C GLN A 257 -12.12 1.92 -0.62
N LYS A 258 -13.01 0.91 -0.58
CA LYS A 258 -12.83 -0.26 0.28
C LYS A 258 -11.52 -0.98 -0.05
N ARG A 259 -11.29 -1.28 -1.33
CA ARG A 259 -10.03 -1.85 -1.85
C ARG A 259 -8.80 -1.00 -1.54
N LEU A 260 -8.87 0.29 -1.87
CA LEU A 260 -7.72 1.18 -1.81
C LEU A 260 -7.36 1.56 -0.37
N GLY A 261 -8.32 1.54 0.56
CA GLY A 261 -8.09 1.75 1.99
C GLY A 261 -7.10 0.73 2.56
N GLY A 262 -7.44 -0.56 2.46
CA GLY A 262 -6.56 -1.66 2.88
C GLY A 262 -5.23 -1.67 2.13
N GLY A 263 -5.26 -1.55 0.80
CA GLY A 263 -4.04 -1.50 -0.03
C GLY A 263 -3.04 -0.44 0.42
N ARG A 264 -3.50 0.79 0.71
CA ARG A 264 -2.64 1.91 1.16
C ARG A 264 -1.93 1.61 2.47
N ILE A 265 -2.64 1.08 3.47
CA ILE A 265 -2.01 0.79 4.76
C ILE A 265 -1.12 -0.46 4.67
N HIS A 266 -1.51 -1.50 3.93
CA HIS A 266 -0.67 -2.70 3.73
C HIS A 266 0.66 -2.36 3.06
N HIS A 267 0.65 -1.45 2.07
CA HIS A 267 1.89 -0.92 1.50
C HIS A 267 2.72 -0.15 2.53
N ALA A 268 2.10 0.73 3.33
CA ALA A 268 2.81 1.47 4.37
C ALA A 268 3.44 0.54 5.43
N MET A 269 2.73 -0.50 5.89
CA MET A 269 3.25 -1.50 6.82
C MET A 269 4.50 -2.21 6.26
N ARG A 270 4.44 -2.67 5.01
CA ARG A 270 5.57 -3.33 4.34
C ARG A 270 6.76 -2.39 4.11
N CYS A 271 6.50 -1.11 3.85
CA CYS A 271 7.57 -0.11 3.71
C CYS A 271 8.39 0.04 5.00
N ILE A 272 7.81 -0.13 6.19
CA ILE A 272 8.57 -0.13 7.45
C ILE A 272 9.59 -1.27 7.47
N GLY A 273 9.16 -2.48 7.07
CA GLY A 273 10.04 -3.64 6.94
C GLY A 273 11.19 -3.42 5.96
N GLN A 274 10.86 -2.87 4.80
CA GLN A 274 11.84 -2.57 3.75
C GLN A 274 12.84 -1.51 4.21
N ALA A 275 12.37 -0.48 4.93
CA ALA A 275 13.21 0.56 5.52
C ALA A 275 14.13 -0.02 6.60
N GLY A 276 13.62 -0.92 7.46
CA GLY A 276 14.41 -1.64 8.46
C GLY A 276 15.53 -2.46 7.84
N ARG A 277 15.24 -3.23 6.77
CA ARG A 277 16.27 -3.99 6.03
C ARG A 277 17.31 -3.08 5.38
N ALA A 278 16.90 -1.95 4.77
CA ALA A 278 17.84 -0.96 4.22
C ALA A 278 18.74 -0.35 5.29
N PHE A 279 18.17 -0.02 6.45
CA PHE A 279 18.87 0.52 7.60
C PHE A 279 19.88 -0.47 8.19
N GLU A 280 19.52 -1.76 8.32
CA GLU A 280 20.42 -2.83 8.73
C GLU A 280 21.64 -2.92 7.79
N MET A 281 21.42 -3.00 6.48
CA MET A 281 22.51 -3.01 5.49
C MET A 281 23.39 -1.76 5.60
N MET A 282 22.80 -0.57 5.79
CA MET A 282 23.55 0.67 5.98
C MET A 282 24.48 0.60 7.21
N CYS A 283 23.96 0.11 8.33
CA CYS A 283 24.73 -0.05 9.57
C CYS A 283 25.87 -1.09 9.42
N GLU A 284 25.57 -2.24 8.83
CA GLU A 284 26.58 -3.28 8.53
C GLU A 284 27.72 -2.73 7.67
N ARG A 285 27.38 -1.97 6.63
CA ARG A 285 28.37 -1.32 5.77
C ARG A 285 29.18 -0.27 6.50
N ALA A 286 28.55 0.52 7.35
CA ALA A 286 29.20 1.57 8.11
C ALA A 286 30.29 1.03 9.05
N VAL A 287 30.09 -0.15 9.64
CA VAL A 287 31.07 -0.76 10.56
C VAL A 287 32.09 -1.66 9.86
N SER A 288 31.76 -2.23 8.69
CA SER A 288 32.64 -3.15 7.96
C SER A 288 33.62 -2.46 7.00
N ARG A 289 33.31 -1.25 6.53
CA ARG A 289 34.17 -0.51 5.60
C ARG A 289 34.96 0.59 6.29
N SER A 290 36.23 0.75 5.92
CA SER A 290 37.11 1.81 6.43
C SER A 290 37.54 2.79 5.34
N THR A 291 37.73 4.05 5.73
CA THR A 291 38.38 5.09 4.92
C THR A 291 39.24 5.96 5.82
N ARG A 292 40.40 6.42 5.32
CA ARG A 292 41.35 7.23 6.09
C ARG A 292 41.69 6.61 7.47
N GLY A 293 41.88 5.29 7.50
CA GLY A 293 42.30 4.56 8.70
C GLY A 293 41.23 4.30 9.76
N LYS A 294 39.95 4.66 9.54
CA LYS A 294 38.85 4.36 10.48
C LYS A 294 37.59 3.85 9.79
N PRO A 295 36.74 3.07 10.49
CA PRO A 295 35.43 2.66 9.97
C PRO A 295 34.57 3.87 9.55
N LEU A 296 33.72 3.69 8.53
CA LEU A 296 32.80 4.73 8.06
C LEU A 296 31.91 5.24 9.19
N GLY A 297 31.43 4.37 10.07
CA GLY A 297 30.61 4.71 11.24
C GLY A 297 31.30 5.59 12.29
N LYS A 298 32.60 5.90 12.12
CA LYS A 298 33.35 6.89 12.93
C LYS A 298 33.50 8.24 12.23
N GLN A 299 32.78 8.46 11.13
CA GLN A 299 32.68 9.75 10.45
C GLN A 299 31.37 10.43 10.84
N GLN A 300 31.41 11.70 11.21
CA GLN A 300 30.23 12.43 11.72
C GLN A 300 29.06 12.43 10.72
N MET A 301 29.33 12.63 9.43
CA MET A 301 28.29 12.61 8.39
C MET A 301 27.60 11.23 8.24
N ILE A 302 28.32 10.13 8.50
CA ILE A 302 27.72 8.79 8.46
C ILE A 302 26.88 8.56 9.72
N GLN A 303 27.34 9.06 10.87
CA GLN A 303 26.58 9.00 12.13
C GLN A 303 25.28 9.80 12.05
N ASP A 304 25.31 10.97 11.41
CA ASP A 304 24.14 11.80 11.11
C ASP A 304 23.12 11.03 10.26
N MET A 305 23.54 10.45 9.14
CA MET A 305 22.67 9.62 8.28
C MET A 305 22.02 8.46 9.03
N ILE A 306 22.77 7.77 9.91
CA ILE A 306 22.26 6.66 10.73
C ILE A 306 21.26 7.17 11.77
N ALA A 307 21.58 8.27 12.47
CA ALA A 307 20.73 8.84 13.50
C ALA A 307 19.37 9.31 12.94
N GLU A 308 19.39 10.05 11.83
CA GLU A 308 18.17 10.50 11.14
C GLU A 308 17.34 9.32 10.65
N SER A 309 17.97 8.31 10.04
CA SER A 309 17.26 7.11 9.56
C SER A 309 16.59 6.35 10.69
N CYS A 310 17.26 6.22 11.85
CA CYS A 310 16.71 5.57 13.03
C CYS A 310 15.49 6.32 13.56
N ALA A 311 15.60 7.64 13.74
CA ALA A 311 14.50 8.47 14.23
C ALA A 311 13.30 8.46 13.28
N GLU A 312 13.54 8.62 11.97
CA GLU A 312 12.49 8.58 10.96
C GLU A 312 11.78 7.22 10.91
N LEU A 313 12.51 6.12 11.01
CA LEU A 313 11.93 4.77 11.03
C LEU A 313 11.00 4.58 12.22
N GLU A 314 11.45 4.93 13.43
CA GLU A 314 10.64 4.82 14.65
C GLU A 314 9.39 5.70 14.60
N MET A 315 9.52 6.96 14.17
CA MET A 315 8.37 7.87 14.03
C MET A 315 7.31 7.31 13.07
N ASN A 316 7.74 6.77 11.93
CA ASN A 316 6.83 6.22 10.93
C ASN A 316 6.22 4.89 11.36
N ARG A 317 6.99 4.03 12.04
CA ARG A 317 6.49 2.79 12.62
C ARG A 317 5.35 3.06 13.59
N LEU A 318 5.52 4.03 14.50
CA LEU A 318 4.47 4.45 15.43
C LEU A 318 3.25 5.03 14.71
N LEU A 319 3.45 5.83 13.66
CA LEU A 319 2.34 6.38 12.87
C LEU A 319 1.54 5.27 12.18
N VAL A 320 2.19 4.23 11.64
CA VAL A 320 1.53 3.07 11.03
C VAL A 320 0.77 2.25 12.08
N LEU A 321 1.38 1.96 13.23
CA LEU A 321 0.72 1.22 14.31
C LEU A 321 -0.48 1.98 14.87
N HIS A 322 -0.40 3.31 15.00
CA HIS A 322 -1.52 4.14 15.41
C HIS A 322 -2.65 4.18 14.35
N ALA A 323 -2.29 4.19 13.06
CA ALA A 323 -3.24 4.04 11.96
C ALA A 323 -4.00 2.72 12.05
N ALA A 324 -3.27 1.62 12.22
CA ALA A 324 -3.83 0.30 12.40
C ALA A 324 -4.72 0.20 13.65
N TRP A 325 -4.27 0.71 14.79
CA TRP A 325 -5.05 0.73 16.02
C TRP A 325 -6.35 1.52 15.86
N THR A 326 -6.32 2.66 15.19
CA THR A 326 -7.52 3.46 14.95
C THR A 326 -8.51 2.75 14.04
N MET A 327 -8.03 1.98 13.07
CA MET A 327 -8.89 1.11 12.25
C MET A 327 -9.55 0.02 13.11
N ASP A 328 -8.81 -0.64 14.00
CA ASP A 328 -9.37 -1.64 14.93
C ASP A 328 -10.41 -1.04 15.88
N GLN A 329 -10.23 0.21 16.34
CA GLN A 329 -11.14 0.85 17.29
C GLN A 329 -12.36 1.51 16.65
N ALA A 330 -12.17 2.21 15.54
CA ALA A 330 -13.20 3.06 14.92
C ALA A 330 -13.78 2.45 13.62
N GLY A 331 -13.20 1.37 13.12
CA GLY A 331 -13.52 0.74 11.85
C GLY A 331 -12.70 1.31 10.68
N ASP A 332 -12.38 0.43 9.73
CA ASP A 332 -11.50 0.66 8.56
C ASP A 332 -11.92 1.84 7.67
N HIS A 333 -13.19 2.24 7.73
CA HIS A 333 -13.77 3.29 6.88
C HIS A 333 -14.19 4.54 7.66
N SER A 334 -13.89 4.63 8.96
CA SER A 334 -14.14 5.82 9.76
C SER A 334 -13.38 7.04 9.22
N GLU A 335 -13.86 8.23 9.55
CA GLU A 335 -13.19 9.48 9.16
C GLU A 335 -11.76 9.55 9.71
N LEU A 336 -11.57 9.15 10.98
CA LEU A 336 -10.25 9.09 11.62
C LEU A 336 -9.32 8.11 10.91
N ALA A 337 -9.78 6.89 10.60
CA ALA A 337 -8.99 5.90 9.86
C ALA A 337 -8.60 6.43 8.47
N ARG A 338 -9.54 7.01 7.71
CA ARG A 338 -9.25 7.59 6.38
C ARG A 338 -8.19 8.69 6.44
N GLN A 339 -8.25 9.57 7.44
CA GLN A 339 -7.26 10.61 7.64
C GLN A 339 -5.87 10.01 7.94
N GLN A 340 -5.80 9.01 8.81
CA GLN A 340 -4.52 8.37 9.18
C GLN A 340 -3.92 7.53 8.06
N ILE A 341 -4.74 6.76 7.34
CA ILE A 341 -4.34 6.03 6.13
C ILE A 341 -3.75 6.99 5.10
N ALA A 342 -4.38 8.16 4.89
CA ALA A 342 -3.85 9.18 4.00
C ALA A 342 -2.49 9.71 4.48
N MET A 343 -2.31 9.94 5.79
CA MET A 343 -1.02 10.37 6.36
C MET A 343 0.10 9.34 6.11
N VAL A 344 -0.11 8.08 6.49
CA VAL A 344 0.92 7.04 6.29
C VAL A 344 1.25 6.83 4.81
N LYS A 345 0.25 6.97 3.92
CA LYS A 345 0.42 6.73 2.49
C LYS A 345 1.39 7.70 1.82
N PHE A 346 1.54 8.94 2.30
CA PHE A 346 2.51 9.88 1.74
C PHE A 346 3.78 10.04 2.58
N VAL A 347 3.74 9.83 3.90
CA VAL A 347 4.94 9.99 4.75
C VAL A 347 5.85 8.78 4.63
N VAL A 348 5.30 7.57 4.74
CA VAL A 348 6.10 6.35 4.85
C VAL A 348 6.92 6.06 3.59
N PRO A 349 6.39 6.15 2.35
CA PRO A 349 7.21 5.96 1.15
C PRO A 349 8.33 7.01 0.99
N ARG A 350 8.14 8.23 1.50
CA ARG A 350 9.19 9.27 1.49
C ARG A 350 10.31 8.94 2.46
N THR A 351 9.98 8.48 3.67
CA THR A 351 10.96 8.02 4.66
C THR A 351 11.73 6.81 4.14
N LEU A 352 11.04 5.82 3.58
CA LEU A 352 11.66 4.66 2.94
C LEU A 352 12.68 5.09 1.87
N LEU A 353 12.28 5.98 0.96
CA LEU A 353 13.16 6.48 -0.10
C LEU A 353 14.40 7.19 0.47
N GLY A 354 14.24 8.01 1.52
CA GLY A 354 15.35 8.71 2.18
C GLY A 354 16.32 7.76 2.87
N ILE A 355 15.82 6.74 3.55
CA ILE A 355 16.66 5.71 4.21
C ILE A 355 17.43 4.89 3.17
N ILE A 356 16.77 4.47 2.08
CA ILE A 356 17.44 3.74 0.99
C ILE A 356 18.50 4.60 0.32
N ASP A 357 18.22 5.87 0.03
CA ASP A 357 19.18 6.79 -0.59
C ASP A 357 20.45 6.95 0.26
N ARG A 358 20.29 7.14 1.59
CA ARG A 358 21.42 7.16 2.53
C ARG A 358 22.15 5.82 2.54
N ALA A 359 21.42 4.69 2.53
CA ALA A 359 22.03 3.37 2.48
C ALA A 359 22.89 3.18 1.21
N ILE A 360 22.38 3.58 0.04
CA ILE A 360 23.13 3.61 -1.22
C ILE A 360 24.40 4.44 -1.07
N GLN A 361 24.27 5.66 -0.53
CA GLN A 361 25.38 6.59 -0.34
C GLN A 361 26.49 6.01 0.58
N VAL A 362 26.11 5.32 1.66
CA VAL A 362 27.06 4.65 2.59
C VAL A 362 27.75 3.45 1.93
N HIS A 363 27.07 2.74 1.01
CA HIS A 363 27.67 1.64 0.24
C HIS A 363 28.63 2.11 -0.86
N GLY A 364 28.49 3.37 -1.32
CA GLY A 364 29.27 3.92 -2.42
C GLY A 364 28.88 3.25 -3.74
N ALA A 365 29.87 2.96 -4.59
CA ALA A 365 29.61 2.32 -5.90
C ALA A 365 28.78 1.03 -5.79
N LEU A 366 29.04 0.19 -4.78
CA LEU A 366 28.28 -1.05 -4.54
C LEU A 366 26.79 -0.80 -4.27
N GLY A 367 26.44 0.34 -3.66
CA GLY A 367 25.04 0.65 -3.34
C GLY A 367 24.19 0.92 -4.57
N TYR A 368 24.81 1.38 -5.67
CA TYR A 368 24.13 1.75 -6.91
C TYR A 368 24.15 0.62 -7.96
N THR A 369 24.78 -0.52 -7.65
CA THR A 369 24.85 -1.68 -8.55
C THR A 369 23.75 -2.70 -8.26
N THR A 370 23.47 -3.57 -9.22
CA THR A 370 22.58 -4.73 -9.07
C THR A 370 23.16 -5.84 -8.18
N ASP A 371 24.40 -5.70 -7.69
CA ASP A 371 25.00 -6.59 -6.70
C ASP A 371 24.39 -6.41 -5.28
N MET A 372 23.54 -5.39 -5.10
CA MET A 372 22.78 -5.13 -3.89
C MET A 372 21.31 -4.90 -4.22
N PRO A 373 20.37 -5.27 -3.35
CA PRO A 373 18.93 -5.03 -3.59
C PRO A 373 18.54 -3.55 -3.48
N LEU A 374 19.43 -2.68 -3.01
CA LEU A 374 19.15 -1.27 -2.73
C LEU A 374 18.63 -0.50 -3.95
N GLU A 375 19.14 -0.81 -5.15
CA GLU A 375 18.72 -0.13 -6.38
C GLU A 375 17.25 -0.44 -6.73
N GLU A 376 16.85 -1.71 -6.63
CA GLU A 376 15.47 -2.14 -6.84
C GLU A 376 14.54 -1.61 -5.75
N MET A 377 14.97 -1.66 -4.49
CA MET A 377 14.24 -1.10 -3.36
C MET A 377 13.95 0.39 -3.59
N TYR A 378 14.93 1.16 -4.10
CA TYR A 378 14.75 2.58 -4.42
C TYR A 378 13.71 2.79 -5.52
N ARG A 379 13.77 2.00 -6.59
CA ARG A 379 12.81 2.04 -7.70
C ARG A 379 11.39 1.69 -7.26
N LEU A 380 11.21 0.69 -6.39
CA LEU A 380 9.93 0.36 -5.77
C LEU A 380 9.40 1.50 -4.90
N ALA A 381 10.22 2.01 -3.98
CA ALA A 381 9.85 3.09 -3.08
C ALA A 381 9.38 4.34 -3.85
N ARG A 382 10.02 4.64 -4.98
CA ARG A 382 9.63 5.74 -5.87
C ARG A 382 8.24 5.52 -6.49
N ALA A 383 7.92 4.29 -6.91
CA ALA A 383 6.61 3.96 -7.48
C ALA A 383 5.47 4.11 -6.45
N LEU A 384 5.71 3.78 -5.18
CA LEU A 384 4.70 3.86 -4.10
C LEU A 384 4.26 5.29 -3.73
N ARG A 385 5.00 6.31 -4.18
CA ARG A 385 4.57 7.72 -4.10
C ARG A 385 3.51 8.10 -5.14
N ILE A 386 3.24 7.21 -6.10
CA ILE A 386 2.28 7.42 -7.20
C ILE A 386 1.14 6.38 -7.13
N ALA A 387 1.49 5.11 -6.94
CA ALA A 387 0.53 4.01 -6.84
C ALA A 387 -0.45 4.22 -5.67
N ASP A 388 -1.69 3.73 -5.81
CA ASP A 388 -2.79 3.89 -4.84
C ASP A 388 -3.07 5.33 -4.39
N GLY A 389 -2.77 6.29 -5.28
CA GLY A 389 -2.96 7.72 -5.09
C GLY A 389 -1.64 8.44 -4.80
N ALA A 390 -1.38 9.49 -5.58
CA ALA A 390 -0.19 10.32 -5.44
C ALA A 390 -0.15 11.04 -4.09
N ASP A 391 1.05 11.32 -3.59
CA ASP A 391 1.28 12.03 -2.33
C ASP A 391 0.44 13.31 -2.21
N GLU A 392 0.33 14.07 -3.30
CA GLU A 392 -0.37 15.35 -3.36
C GLU A 392 -1.87 15.21 -3.09
N VAL A 393 -2.49 14.13 -3.58
CA VAL A 393 -3.91 13.85 -3.34
C VAL A 393 -4.15 13.57 -1.86
N HIS A 394 -3.30 12.75 -1.24
CA HIS A 394 -3.42 12.42 0.17
C HIS A 394 -3.16 13.61 1.09
N LYS A 395 -2.18 14.45 0.76
CA LYS A 395 -1.94 15.71 1.48
C LYS A 395 -3.15 16.65 1.41
N GLN A 396 -3.80 16.76 0.25
CA GLN A 396 -5.03 17.54 0.12
C GLN A 396 -6.16 16.97 0.98
N THR A 397 -6.33 15.64 1.01
CA THR A 397 -7.33 14.98 1.88
C THR A 397 -7.08 15.29 3.35
N VAL A 398 -5.83 15.14 3.82
CA VAL A 398 -5.48 15.43 5.22
C VAL A 398 -5.68 16.91 5.54
N ALA A 399 -5.21 17.82 4.68
CA ALA A 399 -5.38 19.26 4.89
C ALA A 399 -6.85 19.67 4.98
N ARG A 400 -7.71 19.13 4.10
CA ARG A 400 -9.16 19.36 4.16
C ARG A 400 -9.76 18.85 5.47
N ALA A 401 -9.46 17.60 5.86
CA ALA A 401 -9.98 17.02 7.09
C ALA A 401 -9.57 17.82 8.34
N VAL A 402 -8.31 18.27 8.42
CA VAL A 402 -7.85 19.11 9.54
C VAL A 402 -8.59 20.45 9.58
N LEU A 403 -8.78 21.10 8.43
CA LEU A 403 -9.41 22.41 8.36
C LEU A 403 -10.94 22.38 8.56
N THR A 404 -11.60 21.24 8.33
CA THR A 404 -13.06 21.08 8.53
C THR A 404 -13.50 21.44 9.96
N HIS A 405 -12.63 21.24 10.96
CA HIS A 405 -12.94 21.50 12.36
C HIS A 405 -12.40 22.85 12.87
N VAL A 406 -11.86 23.69 11.99
CA VAL A 406 -11.30 25.00 12.35
C VAL A 406 -12.27 26.11 11.97
N THR A 407 -12.65 26.93 12.94
CA THR A 407 -13.50 28.11 12.69
C THR A 407 -12.63 29.31 12.36
N ALA A 408 -13.02 30.09 11.34
CA ALA A 408 -12.34 31.34 11.02
C ALA A 408 -12.48 32.34 12.18
N VAL A 409 -11.37 32.98 12.54
CA VAL A 409 -11.31 34.04 13.56
C VAL A 409 -10.72 35.31 12.96
N SER A 410 -11.18 36.48 13.41
CA SER A 410 -10.70 37.78 12.90
C SER A 410 -9.25 38.08 13.32
N GLU A 411 -8.86 37.64 14.51
CA GLU A 411 -7.49 37.69 15.03
C GLU A 411 -7.14 36.29 15.57
N PRO A 412 -5.91 35.79 15.37
CA PRO A 412 -5.49 34.49 15.93
C PRO A 412 -5.63 34.46 17.45
N SER A 413 -6.04 33.31 18.01
CA SER A 413 -6.25 33.13 19.45
C SER A 413 -4.99 33.42 20.29
N GLU A 414 -3.82 33.19 19.71
CA GLU A 414 -2.50 33.42 20.32
C GLU A 414 -1.92 34.81 20.02
N TYR A 415 -2.69 35.72 19.42
CA TYR A 415 -2.25 37.09 19.14
C TYR A 415 -1.97 37.83 20.46
N LEU A 416 -0.69 38.12 20.73
CA LEU A 416 -0.26 38.63 22.04
C LEU A 416 -0.94 39.93 22.48
N PRO A 417 -1.23 40.92 21.60
CA PRO A 417 -1.93 42.14 22.02
C PRO A 417 -3.32 41.89 22.60
N THR A 418 -4.14 41.04 22.00
CA THR A 418 -5.47 40.69 22.55
C THR A 418 -5.33 39.92 23.86
N ARG A 419 -4.38 38.98 23.94
CA ARG A 419 -4.10 38.22 25.17
C ARG A 419 -3.58 39.09 26.30
N ARG A 420 -2.71 40.08 26.03
CA ARG A 420 -2.20 41.03 27.04
C ARG A 420 -3.32 41.89 27.61
N ARG A 421 -4.20 42.41 26.75
CA ARG A 421 -5.40 43.14 27.18
C ARG A 421 -6.29 42.27 28.07
N ARG A 422 -6.58 41.03 27.63
CA ARG A 422 -7.36 40.08 28.43
C ARG A 422 -6.69 39.73 29.76
N ALA A 423 -5.37 39.58 29.79
CA ALA A 423 -4.61 39.32 31.01
C ALA A 423 -4.61 40.52 31.97
N ALA A 424 -4.53 41.75 31.44
CA ALA A 424 -4.66 42.98 32.24
C ALA A 424 -6.06 43.11 32.85
N GLU A 425 -7.12 42.77 32.10
CA GLU A 425 -8.49 42.73 32.62
C GLU A 425 -8.66 41.69 33.74
N LEU A 426 -8.14 40.47 33.54
CA LEU A 426 -8.33 39.37 34.49
C LEU A 426 -7.45 39.49 35.75
N TYR A 427 -6.23 40.00 35.60
CA TYR A 427 -5.20 39.88 36.63
C TYR A 427 -4.46 41.18 36.93
N GLY A 428 -4.81 42.30 36.29
CA GLY A 428 -4.10 43.57 36.43
C GLY A 428 -3.98 44.04 37.87
N GLU A 429 -5.09 44.02 38.62
CA GLU A 429 -5.13 44.43 40.04
C GLU A 429 -4.26 43.52 40.92
N ARG A 430 -4.36 42.20 40.72
CA ARG A 430 -3.57 41.22 41.47
C ARG A 430 -2.08 41.37 41.19
N VAL A 431 -1.70 41.59 39.93
CA VAL A 431 -0.31 41.84 39.54
C VAL A 431 0.20 43.14 40.17
N ALA A 432 -0.62 44.19 40.21
CA ALA A 432 -0.28 45.45 40.88
C ALA A 432 -0.07 45.26 42.39
N ALA A 433 -0.95 44.52 43.06
CA ALA A 433 -0.83 44.22 44.50
C ALA A 433 0.45 43.43 44.83
N ILE A 434 0.80 42.41 44.03
CA ILE A 434 2.05 41.65 44.20
C ILE A 434 3.27 42.55 44.03
N ARG A 435 3.29 43.40 42.99
CA ARG A 435 4.39 44.35 42.75
C ARG A 435 4.59 45.29 43.94
N ALA A 436 3.51 45.72 44.58
CA ALA A 436 3.56 46.57 45.77
C ALA A 436 4.05 45.85 47.04
N THR A 437 4.10 44.51 47.05
CA THR A 437 4.58 43.71 48.21
C THR A 437 6.07 43.37 48.11
N ILE A 438 6.65 43.45 46.90
CA ILE A 438 8.06 43.14 46.62
C ILE A 438 8.90 44.44 46.50
N ALA A 439 8.24 45.58 46.34
CA ALA A 439 8.83 46.92 46.47
C ALA A 439 8.90 47.33 47.94
#